data_AF-A0A928KS18-F1
#
_entry.id   AF-A0A928KS18-F1
#
_cell.length_a   1.000
_cell.length_b   1.000
_cell.length_c   1.000
_cell.angle_alpha   90.00
_cell.angle_beta   90.00
_cell.angle_gamma   90.00
#
_symmetry.space_group_name_H-M   'P 1'
#
loop_
_entity.id
_entity.type
_entity.pdbx_description
1 polymer ?
#
loop_
_entity_poly.entity_id
_entity_poly.type
_entity_poly.pdbx_seq_one_letter_code
_entity_poly.pdbx_strand_id
1 'polypeptide(L)'
;GRGWCGYACWTAMVLDFLPYKVPNSPGKKIGWLRYVTFVLSLVFVGALFLSKVGNIERIMFWAFIIGNILYYAVGIALAFAFKDNRAFCKYICPVTVFLKPASYFSLIRIKCDKEKCISCGKCKKVCPMDVDMTDNSRKRRNGTECILCMECVRNCPKDAL
;
A
#
# COMPACT_ATOMS: atom_id res chain seq x y z
N GLY A 1 -0.07 8.09 10.14
CA GLY A 1 -0.88 7.07 9.44
C GLY A 1 -0.58 7.07 7.95
N ARG A 2 -1.16 6.14 7.17
CA ARG A 2 -0.95 6.00 5.71
C ARG A 2 -1.97 6.77 4.85
N GLY A 3 -2.56 7.85 5.38
CA GLY A 3 -3.58 8.63 4.68
C GLY A 3 -3.12 9.14 3.31
N TRP A 4 -1.83 9.52 3.17
CA TRP A 4 -1.25 9.92 1.88
C TRP A 4 -1.46 8.88 0.77
N CYS A 5 -1.30 7.60 1.08
CA CYS A 5 -1.50 6.50 0.13
C CYS A 5 -2.97 6.34 -0.33
N GLY A 6 -3.91 6.87 0.45
CA GLY A 6 -5.33 6.89 0.13
C GLY A 6 -5.75 8.11 -0.70
N TYR A 7 -5.21 9.29 -0.40
CA TYR A 7 -5.73 10.56 -0.93
C TYR A 7 -4.81 11.33 -1.89
N ALA A 8 -3.49 11.13 -1.82
CA ALA A 8 -2.53 12.01 -2.52
C ALA A 8 -1.42 11.26 -3.28
N CYS A 9 -1.35 9.93 -3.15
CA CYS A 9 -0.37 9.15 -3.90
C CYS A 9 -0.76 9.06 -5.37
N TRP A 10 -0.02 9.75 -6.23
CA TRP A 10 -0.24 9.73 -7.67
C TRP A 10 -0.07 8.33 -8.29
N THR A 11 0.84 7.49 -7.78
CA THR A 11 0.99 6.11 -8.26
C THR A 11 -0.29 5.32 -8.01
N ALA A 12 -0.87 5.46 -6.82
CA ALA A 12 -2.13 4.81 -6.49
C ALA A 12 -3.26 5.33 -7.38
N MET A 13 -3.32 6.64 -7.63
CA MET A 13 -4.30 7.25 -8.54
C MET A 13 -4.22 6.63 -9.95
N VAL A 14 -3.01 6.47 -10.50
CA VAL A 14 -2.81 5.85 -11.82
C VAL A 14 -3.27 4.38 -11.82
N LEU A 15 -2.88 3.62 -10.78
CA LEU A 15 -3.26 2.21 -10.67
C LEU A 15 -4.76 2.01 -10.37
N ASP A 16 -5.44 2.98 -9.78
CA ASP A 16 -6.88 2.93 -9.50
C ASP A 16 -7.76 3.04 -10.77
N PHE A 17 -7.19 3.46 -11.91
CA PHE A 17 -7.87 3.39 -13.22
C PHE A 17 -8.00 1.96 -13.76
N LEU A 18 -7.24 1.00 -13.21
CA LEU A 18 -7.35 -0.41 -13.58
C LEU A 18 -8.64 -1.03 -13.01
N PRO A 19 -9.14 -2.14 -13.58
CA PRO A 19 -10.47 -2.65 -13.24
C PRO A 19 -10.58 -3.29 -11.84
N TYR A 20 -9.48 -3.57 -11.15
CA TYR A 20 -9.46 -4.40 -9.93
C TYR A 20 -9.41 -3.57 -8.65
N LYS A 21 -10.42 -2.72 -8.41
CA LYS A 21 -10.47 -1.82 -7.24
C LYS A 21 -10.50 -2.54 -5.89
N VAL A 22 -11.04 -3.75 -5.87
CA VAL A 22 -11.14 -4.60 -4.68
C VAL A 22 -10.43 -5.92 -4.99
N PRO A 23 -9.60 -6.45 -4.08
CA PRO A 23 -8.89 -7.71 -4.29
C PRO A 23 -9.87 -8.86 -4.46
N ASN A 24 -9.72 -9.60 -5.55
CA ASN A 24 -10.54 -10.79 -5.81
C ASN A 24 -9.99 -12.07 -5.15
N SER A 25 -8.76 -12.02 -4.62
CA SER A 25 -8.11 -13.14 -3.94
C SER A 25 -7.48 -12.69 -2.61
N PRO A 26 -7.40 -13.58 -1.61
CA PRO A 26 -6.76 -13.23 -0.35
C PRO A 26 -5.30 -12.88 -0.57
N GLY A 27 -4.86 -11.76 0.02
CA GLY A 27 -3.49 -11.29 -0.10
C GLY A 27 -2.45 -12.36 0.24
N LYS A 28 -1.46 -12.53 -0.64
CA LYS A 28 -0.31 -13.42 -0.44
C LYS A 28 0.65 -12.87 0.61
N LYS A 29 1.43 -13.74 1.26
CA LYS A 29 2.46 -13.37 2.26
C LYS A 29 3.79 -12.92 1.61
N ILE A 30 3.73 -12.16 0.52
CA ILE A 30 4.92 -11.70 -0.25
C ILE A 30 5.32 -10.26 0.15
N GLY A 31 4.71 -9.72 1.22
CA GLY A 31 4.97 -8.36 1.71
C GLY A 31 6.38 -8.14 2.28
N TRP A 32 7.32 -9.08 2.17
CA TRP A 32 8.73 -8.86 2.48
C TRP A 32 9.49 -8.21 1.31
N LEU A 33 8.97 -8.34 0.08
CA LEU A 33 9.64 -7.89 -1.14
C LEU A 33 9.86 -6.37 -1.17
N ARG A 34 8.99 -5.58 -0.53
CA ARG A 34 9.19 -4.12 -0.33
C ARG A 34 10.47 -3.77 0.40
N TYR A 35 10.93 -4.61 1.34
CA TYR A 35 12.20 -4.38 2.04
C TYR A 35 13.38 -4.64 1.09
N VAL A 36 13.27 -5.64 0.21
CA VAL A 36 14.26 -5.87 -0.85
C VAL A 36 14.32 -4.70 -1.80
N THR A 37 13.17 -4.22 -2.30
CA THR A 37 13.10 -3.05 -3.17
C THR A 37 13.71 -1.82 -2.50
N PHE A 38 13.41 -1.60 -1.21
CA PHE A 38 14.00 -0.52 -0.43
C PHE A 38 15.53 -0.64 -0.34
N VAL A 39 16.05 -1.79 0.07
CA VAL A 39 17.50 -2.03 0.19
C VAL A 39 18.20 -1.88 -1.16
N LEU A 40 17.66 -2.45 -2.23
CA LEU A 40 18.22 -2.32 -3.58
C LEU A 40 18.27 -0.85 -4.03
N SER A 41 17.21 -0.08 -3.78
CA SER A 41 17.20 1.35 -4.11
C SER A 41 18.24 2.14 -3.32
N LEU A 42 18.42 1.81 -2.03
CA LEU A 42 19.39 2.46 -1.16
C LEU A 42 20.83 2.11 -1.55
N VAL A 43 21.10 0.85 -1.87
CA VAL A 43 22.41 0.38 -2.34
C VAL A 43 22.75 1.01 -3.68
N PHE A 44 21.81 1.06 -4.62
CA PHE A 44 22.02 1.68 -5.92
C PHE A 44 22.40 3.17 -5.80
N VAL A 45 21.62 3.93 -5.04
CA VAL A 45 21.90 5.35 -4.80
C VAL A 45 23.22 5.51 -4.04
N GLY A 46 23.44 4.75 -2.97
CA GLY A 46 24.68 4.81 -2.18
C GLY A 46 25.93 4.50 -3.01
N ALA A 47 25.88 3.50 -3.88
CA ALA A 47 26.98 3.15 -4.78
C ALA A 47 27.32 4.28 -5.75
N LEU A 48 26.30 4.92 -6.35
CA LEU A 48 26.51 6.06 -7.26
C LEU A 48 27.24 7.23 -6.58
N PHE A 49 26.88 7.53 -5.32
CA PHE A 49 27.54 8.59 -4.55
C PHE A 49 28.97 8.22 -4.12
N LEU A 50 29.21 6.96 -3.71
CA LEU A 50 30.52 6.49 -3.25
C LEU A 50 31.53 6.36 -4.38
N SER A 51 31.10 5.93 -5.57
CA SER A 51 31.99 5.70 -6.71
C SER A 51 32.44 6.98 -7.43
N LYS A 52 32.01 8.17 -7.00
CA LYS A 52 32.35 9.49 -7.59
C LYS A 52 32.38 9.48 -9.13
N VAL A 53 31.37 8.86 -9.74
CA VAL A 53 31.31 8.67 -11.19
C VAL A 53 31.23 10.04 -11.88
N GLY A 54 31.91 10.25 -13.00
CA GLY A 54 31.67 11.42 -13.85
C GLY A 54 30.24 11.39 -14.42
N ASN A 55 29.63 12.56 -14.69
CA ASN A 55 28.27 12.68 -15.25
C ASN A 55 27.14 12.08 -14.38
N ILE A 56 27.23 12.16 -13.05
CA ILE A 56 26.17 11.70 -12.12
C ILE A 56 24.80 12.27 -12.50
N GLU A 57 24.70 13.54 -12.87
CA GLU A 57 23.43 14.18 -13.24
C GLU A 57 22.72 13.44 -14.38
N ARG A 58 23.45 13.11 -15.46
CA ARG A 58 22.91 12.39 -16.62
C ARG A 58 22.49 10.97 -16.25
N ILE A 59 23.30 10.28 -15.44
CA ILE A 59 23.00 8.92 -14.98
C ILE A 59 21.75 8.93 -14.09
N MET A 60 21.65 9.86 -13.14
CA MET A 60 20.50 10.00 -12.25
C MET A 60 19.22 10.34 -13.02
N PHE A 61 19.31 11.20 -14.04
CA PHE A 61 18.17 11.53 -14.89
C PHE A 61 17.63 10.29 -15.61
N TRP A 62 18.47 9.53 -16.30
CA TRP A 62 18.05 8.31 -16.99
C TRP A 62 17.58 7.22 -16.02
N ALA A 63 18.27 7.04 -14.90
CA ALA A 63 17.86 6.11 -13.85
C ALA A 63 16.48 6.47 -13.27
N PHE A 64 16.17 7.76 -13.11
CA PHE A 64 14.87 8.22 -12.66
C PHE A 64 13.76 7.88 -13.68
N ILE A 65 13.99 8.15 -14.96
CA ILE A 65 13.01 7.86 -16.03
C ILE A 65 12.78 6.35 -16.15
N ILE A 66 13.85 5.56 -16.30
CA ILE A 66 13.77 4.10 -16.41
C ILE A 66 13.15 3.51 -15.14
N GLY A 67 13.57 4.00 -13.97
CA GLY A 67 13.03 3.57 -12.68
C GLY A 67 11.52 3.79 -12.58
N ASN A 68 11.02 4.97 -12.97
CA ASN A 68 9.57 5.25 -12.98
C ASN A 68 8.82 4.36 -13.97
N ILE A 69 9.35 4.16 -15.18
CA ILE A 69 8.74 3.27 -16.18
C ILE A 69 8.61 1.85 -15.62
N LEU A 70 9.71 1.31 -15.06
CA LEU A 70 9.71 -0.01 -14.42
C LEU A 70 8.75 -0.07 -13.24
N TYR A 71 8.68 0.99 -12.44
CA TYR A 71 7.80 1.09 -11.28
C TYR A 71 6.33 0.96 -11.67
N TYR A 72 5.89 1.68 -12.70
CA TYR A 72 4.52 1.56 -13.23
C TYR A 72 4.28 0.24 -13.95
N ALA A 73 5.23 -0.24 -14.76
CA ALA A 73 5.11 -1.51 -15.46
C ALA A 73 4.92 -2.68 -14.49
N VAL A 74 5.72 -2.73 -13.41
CA VAL A 74 5.55 -3.71 -12.32
C VAL A 74 4.20 -3.51 -11.64
N GLY A 75 3.79 -2.28 -11.36
CA GLY A 75 2.49 -2.00 -10.75
C GLY A 75 1.31 -2.54 -11.56
N ILE A 76 1.32 -2.30 -12.87
CA ILE A 76 0.29 -2.79 -13.81
C ILE A 76 0.35 -4.32 -13.89
N ALA A 77 1.54 -4.90 -14.10
CA ALA A 77 1.69 -6.34 -14.19
C ALA A 77 1.18 -7.06 -12.93
N LEU A 78 1.49 -6.53 -11.75
CA LEU A 78 0.99 -7.06 -10.48
C LEU A 78 -0.53 -6.93 -10.33
N ALA A 79 -1.10 -5.79 -10.77
CA ALA A 79 -2.55 -5.59 -10.70
C ALA A 79 -3.30 -6.63 -11.54
N PHE A 80 -2.82 -6.96 -12.75
CA PHE A 80 -3.40 -8.02 -13.58
C PHE A 80 -3.12 -9.43 -13.03
N ALA A 81 -1.89 -9.70 -12.57
CA ALA A 81 -1.50 -11.01 -12.06
C ALA A 81 -2.27 -11.40 -10.79
N PHE A 82 -2.55 -10.43 -9.91
CA PHE A 82 -3.24 -10.66 -8.64
C PHE A 82 -4.71 -10.22 -8.62
N LYS A 83 -5.20 -9.60 -9.71
CA LYS A 83 -6.53 -8.99 -9.79
C LYS A 83 -6.78 -8.06 -8.59
N ASP A 84 -5.81 -7.18 -8.34
CA ASP A 84 -5.79 -6.24 -7.22
C ASP A 84 -4.95 -5.00 -7.55
N ASN A 85 -5.60 -3.85 -7.74
CA ASN A 85 -4.93 -2.58 -8.05
C ASN A 85 -3.94 -2.15 -6.95
N ARG A 86 -4.15 -2.58 -5.70
CA ARG A 86 -3.28 -2.25 -4.56
C ARG A 86 -2.19 -3.30 -4.31
N ALA A 87 -2.06 -4.33 -5.16
CA ALA A 87 -0.99 -5.34 -5.06
C ALA A 87 0.40 -4.70 -5.02
N PHE A 88 0.64 -3.69 -5.85
CA PHE A 88 1.88 -2.93 -5.84
C PHE A 88 2.18 -2.29 -4.47
N CYS A 89 1.18 -1.62 -3.90
CA CYS A 89 1.27 -0.99 -2.58
C CYS A 89 1.46 -2.01 -1.45
N LYS A 90 0.91 -3.22 -1.58
CA LYS A 90 1.04 -4.30 -0.60
C LYS A 90 2.43 -4.94 -0.61
N TYR A 91 3.03 -5.10 -1.80
CA TYR A 91 4.20 -5.98 -1.97
C TYR A 91 5.50 -5.29 -2.34
N ILE A 92 5.47 -4.23 -3.16
CA ILE A 92 6.70 -3.65 -3.75
C ILE A 92 7.01 -2.26 -3.19
N CYS A 93 5.99 -1.44 -2.95
CA CYS A 93 6.18 -0.02 -2.66
C CYS A 93 7.14 0.23 -1.47
N PRO A 94 8.34 0.81 -1.70
CA PRO A 94 9.37 0.96 -0.67
C PRO A 94 9.00 2.01 0.38
N VAL A 95 8.17 3.00 0.03
CA VAL A 95 7.68 4.04 0.95
C VAL A 95 6.94 3.44 2.15
N THR A 96 6.35 2.26 1.98
CA THR A 96 5.63 1.58 3.05
C THR A 96 6.51 1.19 4.24
N VAL A 97 7.83 1.05 4.04
CA VAL A 97 8.81 0.77 5.12
C VAL A 97 8.76 1.87 6.18
N PHE A 98 8.74 3.13 5.78
CA PHE A 98 8.66 4.28 6.68
C PHE A 98 7.26 4.50 7.25
N LEU A 99 6.23 4.22 6.46
CA LEU A 99 4.85 4.52 6.88
C LEU A 99 4.24 3.44 7.78
N LYS A 100 4.82 2.23 7.86
CA LYS A 100 4.29 1.15 8.70
C LYS A 100 4.36 1.48 10.21
N PRO A 101 5.51 1.93 10.75
CA PRO A 101 5.59 2.37 12.15
C PRO A 101 4.63 3.53 12.45
N ALA A 102 4.61 4.54 11.59
CA ALA A 102 3.70 5.69 11.72
C ALA A 102 2.21 5.30 11.63
N SER A 103 1.88 4.18 10.99
CA SER A 103 0.52 3.65 10.96
C SER A 103 0.15 2.89 12.24
N TYR A 104 1.10 2.23 12.89
CA TYR A 104 0.87 1.52 14.16
C TYR A 104 0.53 2.49 15.30
N PHE A 105 1.24 3.61 15.35
CA PHE A 105 1.05 4.69 16.33
C PHE A 105 -0.02 5.72 15.93
N SER A 106 -0.70 5.54 14.80
CA SER A 106 -1.75 6.46 14.35
C SER A 106 -2.84 6.62 15.41
N LEU A 107 -3.13 7.87 15.80
CA LEU A 107 -4.27 8.21 16.67
C LEU A 107 -5.60 8.03 15.93
N ILE A 108 -5.63 8.39 14.65
CA ILE A 108 -6.78 8.22 13.77
C ILE A 108 -6.82 6.76 13.30
N ARG A 109 -7.83 6.01 13.78
CA ARG A 109 -8.07 4.60 13.47
C ARG A 109 -9.56 4.31 13.44
N ILE A 110 -9.97 3.53 12.44
CA ILE A 110 -11.31 2.96 12.33
C ILE A 110 -11.49 1.91 13.43
N LYS A 111 -12.57 2.01 14.21
CA LYS A 111 -12.92 1.10 15.31
C LYS A 111 -14.33 0.59 15.09
N CYS A 112 -14.54 -0.70 15.32
CA CYS A 112 -15.85 -1.31 15.25
C CYS A 112 -16.59 -1.13 16.58
N ASP A 113 -17.78 -0.56 16.52
CA ASP A 113 -18.79 -0.67 17.58
C ASP A 113 -19.35 -2.10 17.54
N LYS A 114 -19.13 -2.86 18.61
CA LYS A 114 -19.52 -4.28 18.68
C LYS A 114 -21.01 -4.45 18.90
N GLU A 115 -21.70 -3.47 19.46
CA GLU A 115 -23.14 -3.55 19.73
C GLU A 115 -23.95 -3.35 18.44
N LYS A 116 -23.47 -2.46 17.57
CA LYS A 116 -24.10 -2.19 16.25
C LYS A 116 -23.70 -3.20 15.18
N CYS A 117 -22.57 -3.88 15.34
CA CYS A 117 -22.02 -4.76 14.31
C CYS A 117 -22.77 -6.09 14.23
N ILE A 118 -23.39 -6.34 13.08
CA ILE A 118 -24.07 -7.60 12.76
C ILE A 118 -23.14 -8.67 12.14
N SER A 119 -21.83 -8.48 12.20
CA SER A 119 -20.82 -9.43 11.68
C SER A 119 -20.98 -9.86 10.20
N CYS A 120 -21.59 -9.01 9.35
CA CYS A 120 -21.87 -9.34 7.95
C CYS A 120 -20.63 -9.49 7.04
N GLY A 121 -19.45 -9.05 7.49
CA GLY A 121 -18.19 -9.17 6.75
C GLY A 121 -18.02 -8.26 5.53
N LYS A 122 -19.01 -7.41 5.19
CA LYS A 122 -18.94 -6.48 4.04
C LYS A 122 -17.72 -5.56 4.11
N CYS A 123 -17.42 -5.02 5.28
CA CYS A 123 -16.27 -4.14 5.51
C CYS A 123 -14.92 -4.78 5.17
N LYS A 124 -14.75 -6.09 5.44
CA LYS A 124 -13.56 -6.86 5.08
C LYS A 124 -13.47 -7.07 3.57
N LYS A 125 -14.61 -7.36 2.92
CA LYS A 125 -14.68 -7.61 1.47
C LYS A 125 -14.35 -6.37 0.64
N VAL A 126 -14.84 -5.19 1.03
CA VAL A 126 -14.59 -3.95 0.27
C VAL A 126 -13.22 -3.33 0.54
N CYS A 127 -12.46 -3.85 1.51
CA CYS A 127 -11.19 -3.24 1.89
C CYS A 127 -10.09 -3.55 0.86
N PRO A 128 -9.55 -2.55 0.15
CA PRO A 128 -8.52 -2.81 -0.85
C PRO A 128 -7.21 -3.29 -0.24
N MET A 129 -7.01 -3.09 1.07
CA MET A 129 -5.78 -3.45 1.81
C MET A 129 -5.93 -4.69 2.70
N ASP A 130 -7.04 -5.43 2.60
CA ASP A 130 -7.32 -6.63 3.39
C ASP A 130 -7.19 -6.43 4.91
N VAL A 131 -7.63 -5.26 5.41
CA VAL A 131 -7.57 -4.92 6.85
C VAL A 131 -8.76 -5.51 7.58
N ASP A 132 -8.52 -6.11 8.75
CA ASP A 132 -9.58 -6.52 9.65
C ASP A 132 -9.99 -5.36 10.56
N MET A 133 -11.11 -4.69 10.29
CA MET A 133 -11.62 -3.62 11.18
C MET A 133 -12.46 -4.13 12.34
N THR A 134 -12.87 -5.40 12.35
CA THR A 134 -13.74 -5.98 13.39
C THR A 134 -12.99 -6.21 14.70
N ASP A 135 -11.68 -6.36 14.61
CA ASP A 135 -10.79 -6.35 15.78
C ASP A 135 -10.30 -4.92 16.08
N ASN A 136 -10.67 -4.41 17.26
CA ASN A 136 -10.24 -3.10 17.76
C ASN A 136 -8.81 -3.10 18.33
N SER A 137 -8.17 -4.27 18.45
CA SER A 137 -6.81 -4.37 18.96
C SER A 137 -5.81 -3.61 18.09
N ARG A 138 -4.70 -3.18 18.69
CA ARG A 138 -3.60 -2.57 17.93
C ARG A 138 -2.92 -3.56 16.97
N LYS A 139 -2.98 -4.86 17.28
CA LYS A 139 -2.34 -5.96 16.56
C LYS A 139 -3.26 -6.65 15.55
N ARG A 140 -4.42 -6.05 15.25
CA ARG A 140 -5.37 -6.57 14.25
C ARG A 140 -4.69 -6.88 12.93
N ARG A 141 -5.20 -7.89 12.24
CA ARG A 141 -4.66 -8.34 10.95
C ARG A 141 -4.60 -7.19 9.96
N ASN A 142 -3.41 -6.98 9.39
CA ASN A 142 -3.10 -5.90 8.44
C ASN A 142 -3.44 -4.48 8.94
N GLY A 143 -3.57 -4.26 10.26
CA GLY A 143 -3.95 -2.96 10.81
C GLY A 143 -3.03 -1.80 10.41
N THR A 144 -1.74 -2.09 10.17
CA THR A 144 -0.72 -1.11 9.74
C THR A 144 -0.71 -0.84 8.23
N GLU A 145 -1.51 -1.59 7.46
CA GLU A 145 -1.66 -1.40 6.02
C GLU A 145 -2.88 -0.50 5.68
N CYS A 146 -3.66 -0.08 6.69
CA CYS A 146 -4.83 0.79 6.50
C CYS A 146 -4.44 2.16 5.92
N ILE A 147 -4.93 2.48 4.73
CA ILE A 147 -4.70 3.76 4.02
C ILE A 147 -5.76 4.84 4.32
N LEU A 148 -6.69 4.57 5.25
CA LEU A 148 -7.77 5.49 5.64
C LEU A 148 -8.68 5.95 4.48
N CYS A 149 -8.91 5.10 3.47
CA CYS A 149 -9.78 5.41 2.32
C CYS A 149 -11.28 5.47 2.65
N MET A 150 -11.68 5.08 3.87
CA MET A 150 -13.06 5.06 4.39
C MET A 150 -14.07 4.18 3.64
N GLU A 151 -13.63 3.31 2.74
CA GLU A 151 -14.53 2.43 1.99
C GLU A 151 -15.34 1.47 2.90
N CYS A 152 -14.73 1.00 3.98
CA CYS A 152 -15.40 0.12 4.93
C CYS A 152 -16.50 0.85 5.73
N VAL A 153 -16.32 2.14 6.03
CA VAL A 153 -17.32 2.96 6.72
C VAL A 153 -18.49 3.22 5.78
N ARG A 154 -18.21 3.65 4.54
CA ARG A 154 -19.23 3.93 3.51
C ARG A 154 -20.14 2.75 3.18
N ASN A 155 -19.62 1.52 3.25
CA ASN A 155 -20.37 0.31 2.90
C ASN A 155 -20.94 -0.44 4.12
N CYS A 156 -20.84 0.14 5.33
CA CYS A 156 -21.36 -0.49 6.54
C CYS A 156 -22.89 -0.28 6.63
N PRO A 157 -23.73 -1.33 6.64
CA PRO A 157 -25.19 -1.17 6.66
C PRO A 157 -25.75 -0.72 8.01
N LYS A 158 -24.91 -0.63 9.05
CA LYS A 158 -25.29 -0.32 10.44
C LYS A 158 -24.46 0.80 11.06
N ASP A 159 -23.65 1.49 10.25
CA ASP A 159 -22.77 2.59 10.70
C ASP A 159 -21.95 2.23 11.95
N ALA A 160 -21.42 1.01 11.96
CA ALA A 160 -20.72 0.43 13.10
C ALA A 160 -19.20 0.66 13.08
N LEU A 161 -18.65 1.50 12.19
CA LEU A 161 -17.21 1.66 11.93
C LEU A 161 -16.72 3.10 11.98
#